data_AF-A0A1Y5ZDP0-F1
#
_entry.id   AF-A0A1Y5ZDP0-F1
#
_cell.length_a   1.000
_cell.length_b   1.000
_cell.length_c   1.000
_cell.angle_alpha   90.00
_cell.angle_beta   90.00
_cell.angle_gamma   90.00
#
_symmetry.space_group_name_H-M   'P 1'
#
loop_
_entity.id
_entity.type
_entity.pdbx_description
1 polymer ?
#
loop_
_entity_poly.entity_id
_entity_poly.type
_entity_poly.pdbx_seq_one_letter_code
_entity_poly.pdbx_strand_id
1 'polypeptide(L)'
;MKNWLNVEEAMAFLEEHYIYVSYKTFTSWLRNGEIPAIASDNRKEGWAIRKEDIFAFADKKRPGLRGILEGYHGLVEDMEKVKQQVKVLMENECDVGSIDKEGILNSSSAEFGVHNDVIEFLYEFIEVLSDELQEVKKQNEWMNQAYEQLVGDCNFLYEELKMHHENDEELIVAKDEEVIGKEEVAKIDEETFFELVQVQWEKKFPNEIFCLGQEEIKELYTIFYKKLYQNGGDEELAIIKQGDVYICPVSQKEYKHINRIYNPVIRRVLDNTQGKILKKQHIISPENVL
;
A
#
# COMPACT_ATOMS: atom_id res chain seq x y z
N MET A 1 11.86 15.39 29.96
CA MET A 1 12.41 14.72 28.75
C MET A 1 13.30 15.70 28.02
N LYS A 2 14.41 15.27 27.40
CA LYS A 2 15.24 16.18 26.60
C LYS A 2 14.45 16.61 25.35
N ASN A 3 14.23 17.92 25.19
CA ASN A 3 13.55 18.47 24.00
C ASN A 3 14.48 18.55 22.77
N TRP A 4 15.76 18.27 22.97
CA TRP A 4 16.81 18.31 21.96
C TRP A 4 17.40 16.92 21.79
N LEU A 5 17.48 16.49 20.54
CA LEU A 5 18.07 15.25 20.08
C LEU A 5 19.41 15.56 19.44
N ASN A 6 20.40 14.70 19.69
CA ASN A 6 21.61 14.68 18.88
C ASN A 6 21.36 13.96 17.54
N VAL A 7 22.37 13.94 16.67
CA VAL A 7 22.25 13.32 15.33
C VAL A 7 21.92 11.83 15.40
N GLU A 8 22.53 11.08 16.31
CA GLU A 8 22.30 9.64 16.45
C GLU A 8 20.88 9.36 16.95
N GLU A 9 20.42 10.08 17.98
CA GLU A 9 19.07 9.98 18.53
C GLU A 9 18.01 10.34 17.48
N ALA A 10 18.26 11.38 16.67
CA ALA A 10 17.35 11.78 15.61
C ALA A 10 17.32 10.76 14.45
N MET A 11 18.47 10.18 14.08
CA MET A 11 18.52 9.12 13.08
C MET A 11 17.85 7.83 13.55
N ALA A 12 18.03 7.44 14.81
CA ALA A 12 17.35 6.29 15.41
C ALA A 12 15.83 6.49 15.41
N PHE A 13 15.36 7.69 15.76
CA PHE A 13 13.94 8.02 15.66
C PHE A 13 13.40 7.89 14.23
N LEU A 14 14.14 8.38 13.22
CA LEU A 14 13.74 8.22 11.82
C LEU A 14 13.72 6.74 11.38
N GLU A 15 14.64 5.94 11.91
CA GLU A 15 14.70 4.50 11.65
C GLU A 15 13.46 3.77 12.18
N GLU A 16 13.01 4.09 13.40
CA GLU A 16 11.74 3.60 13.98
C GLU A 16 10.54 3.94 13.09
N HIS A 17 10.63 5.02 12.32
CA HIS A 17 9.61 5.47 11.37
C HIS A 17 9.89 5.02 9.92
N TYR A 18 10.73 4.00 9.73
CA TYR A 18 11.07 3.41 8.42
C TYR A 18 11.65 4.42 7.42
N ILE A 19 12.41 5.40 7.93
CA ILE A 19 13.18 6.38 7.15
C ILE A 19 14.67 6.07 7.35
N TYR A 20 15.17 5.11 6.58
CA TYR A 20 16.57 4.70 6.60
C TYR A 20 17.43 5.64 5.75
N VAL A 21 18.41 6.29 6.39
CA VAL A 21 19.36 7.15 5.68
C VAL A 21 20.78 7.02 6.21
N SER A 22 21.74 7.26 5.31
CA SER A 22 23.13 7.38 5.70
C SER A 22 23.36 8.67 6.50
N TYR A 23 24.35 8.65 7.40
CA TYR A 23 24.78 9.83 8.15
C TYR A 23 25.11 11.03 7.24
N LYS A 24 25.70 10.77 6.07
CA LYS A 24 26.02 11.80 5.08
C LYS A 24 24.76 12.47 4.50
N THR A 25 23.73 11.67 4.22
CA THR A 25 22.44 12.17 3.72
C THR A 25 21.74 12.98 4.80
N PHE A 26 21.68 12.46 6.03
CA PHE A 26 21.04 13.14 7.14
C PHE A 26 21.70 14.48 7.47
N THR A 27 23.04 14.52 7.52
CA THR A 27 23.77 15.78 7.72
C THR A 27 23.63 16.78 6.57
N SER A 28 23.36 16.31 5.34
CA SER A 28 23.00 17.20 4.24
C SER A 28 21.66 17.89 4.46
N TRP A 29 20.66 17.16 5.00
CA TRP A 29 19.34 17.75 5.33
C TRP A 29 19.44 18.83 6.40
N LEU A 30 20.31 18.63 7.41
CA LEU A 30 20.57 19.64 8.44
C LEU A 30 21.23 20.89 7.85
N ARG A 31 22.24 20.73 6.98
CA ARG A 31 22.93 21.85 6.32
C ARG A 31 22.04 22.63 5.36
N ASN A 32 21.17 21.93 4.65
CA ASN A 32 20.25 22.52 3.68
C ASN A 32 19.01 23.13 4.35
N GLY A 33 18.86 23.00 5.67
CA GLY A 33 17.72 23.52 6.42
C GLY A 33 16.42 22.75 6.18
N GLU A 34 16.48 21.53 5.64
CA GLU A 34 15.31 20.66 5.50
C GLU A 34 14.80 20.18 6.87
N ILE A 35 15.71 20.03 7.82
CA ILE A 35 15.44 19.79 9.24
C ILE A 35 16.05 20.96 10.02
N PRO A 36 15.24 21.79 10.69
CA PRO A 36 15.74 22.84 11.55
C PRO A 36 16.65 22.29 12.65
N ALA A 37 17.89 22.75 12.70
CA ALA A 37 18.88 22.30 13.68
C ALA A 37 19.85 23.42 14.03
N ILE A 38 20.38 23.37 15.25
CA ILE A 38 21.38 24.30 15.76
C ILE A 38 22.69 23.53 15.90
N ALA A 39 23.82 24.15 15.51
CA ALA A 39 25.12 23.56 15.78
C ALA A 39 25.31 23.46 17.31
N SER A 40 25.54 22.26 17.83
CA SER A 40 25.73 22.06 19.27
C SER A 40 27.06 22.68 19.69
N ASP A 41 27.07 23.34 20.85
CA ASP A 41 28.31 23.86 21.47
C ASP A 41 29.31 22.73 21.77
N ASN A 42 28.80 21.50 21.91
CA ASN A 42 29.62 20.30 22.12
C ASN A 42 30.02 19.67 20.77
N ARG A 43 31.29 19.83 20.39
CA ARG A 43 31.85 19.31 19.12
C ARG A 43 31.62 17.82 18.86
N LYS A 44 31.39 17.00 19.90
CA LYS A 44 31.11 15.57 19.76
C LYS A 44 29.67 15.27 19.34
N GLU A 45 28.72 16.15 19.68
CA GLU A 45 27.30 15.96 19.37
C GLU A 45 26.93 16.58 18.01
N GLY A 46 27.71 17.55 17.55
CA GLY A 46 27.63 18.14 16.21
C GLY A 46 26.41 19.06 16.03
N TRP A 47 25.21 18.49 16.02
CA TRP A 47 23.95 19.20 15.83
C TRP A 47 22.97 18.86 16.94
N ALA A 48 22.25 19.88 17.42
CA ALA A 48 21.12 19.78 18.32
C ALA A 48 19.85 20.05 17.53
N ILE A 49 18.92 19.10 17.56
CA ILE A 49 17.70 19.10 16.76
C ILE A 49 16.51 19.04 17.69
N ARG A 50 15.48 19.89 17.50
CA ARG A 50 14.30 19.78 18.34
C ARG A 50 13.53 18.52 17.99
N LYS A 51 12.96 17.88 19.00
CA LYS A 51 12.15 16.68 18.82
C LYS A 51 10.95 16.95 17.90
N GLU A 52 10.30 18.10 18.05
CA GLU A 52 9.14 18.51 17.26
C GLU A 52 9.49 18.71 15.78
N ASP A 53 10.70 19.21 15.49
CA ASP A 53 11.18 19.44 14.13
C ASP A 53 11.45 18.12 13.40
N ILE A 54 12.00 17.13 14.12
CA ILE A 54 12.15 15.75 13.60
C ILE A 54 10.80 15.08 13.39
N PHE A 55 9.84 15.31 14.29
CA PHE A 55 8.49 14.77 14.20
C PHE A 55 7.76 15.31 12.97
N ALA A 56 7.83 16.63 12.76
CA ALA A 56 7.26 17.29 11.59
C ALA A 56 7.94 16.81 10.29
N PHE A 57 9.26 16.59 10.32
CA PHE A 57 9.98 16.04 9.17
C PHE A 57 9.54 14.60 8.86
N ALA A 58 9.40 13.75 9.88
CA ALA A 58 8.91 12.38 9.72
C ALA A 58 7.49 12.36 9.16
N ASP A 59 6.58 13.18 9.68
CA ASP A 59 5.21 13.31 9.17
C ASP A 59 5.18 13.84 7.73
N LYS A 60 6.09 14.74 7.37
CA LYS A 60 6.22 15.23 6.00
C LYS A 60 6.71 14.14 5.05
N LYS A 61 7.64 13.29 5.47
CA LYS A 61 8.21 12.21 4.65
C LYS A 61 7.28 11.00 4.55
N ARG A 62 6.57 10.66 5.64
CA ARG A 62 5.61 9.56 5.71
C ARG A 62 4.37 9.98 6.52
N PRO A 63 3.44 10.71 5.89
CA PRO A 63 2.22 11.17 6.55
C PRO A 63 1.43 10.02 7.18
N GLY A 64 0.99 10.19 8.42
CA GLY A 64 0.13 9.23 9.13
C GLY A 64 0.84 8.03 9.75
N LEU A 65 2.07 7.69 9.33
CA LEU A 65 2.77 6.50 9.83
C LEU A 65 3.08 6.58 11.33
N ARG A 66 3.48 7.75 11.84
CA ARG A 66 3.73 7.91 13.28
C ARG A 66 2.51 7.56 14.13
N GLY A 67 1.33 8.05 13.74
CA GLY A 67 0.10 7.76 14.47
C GLY A 67 -0.27 6.28 14.47
N ILE A 68 -0.02 5.58 13.35
CA ILE A 68 -0.22 4.13 13.24
C ILE A 68 0.75 3.39 14.17
N LEU A 69 2.04 3.77 14.19
CA LEU A 69 3.05 3.14 15.04
C LEU A 69 2.79 3.39 16.52
N GLU A 70 2.39 4.60 16.90
CA GLU A 70 1.98 4.93 18.28
C GLU A 70 0.79 4.05 18.72
N GLY A 71 -0.21 3.88 17.86
CA GLY A 71 -1.35 3.00 18.12
C GLY A 71 -0.94 1.53 18.25
N TYR A 72 -0.07 1.05 17.36
CA TYR A 72 0.45 -0.32 17.41
C TYR A 72 1.25 -0.58 18.69
N HIS A 73 2.15 0.34 19.07
CA HIS A 73 2.91 0.21 20.32
C HIS A 73 2.00 0.21 21.55
N GLY A 74 0.96 1.05 21.58
CA GLY A 74 -0.03 1.03 22.65
C GLY A 74 -0.74 -0.32 22.77
N LEU A 75 -1.16 -0.89 21.64
CA LEU A 75 -1.80 -2.22 21.62
C LEU A 75 -0.86 -3.32 22.14
N VAL A 76 0.42 -3.30 21.73
CA VAL A 76 1.43 -4.26 22.21
C VAL A 76 1.66 -4.13 23.72
N GLU A 77 1.73 -2.91 24.24
CA GLU A 77 1.85 -2.69 25.69
C GLU A 77 0.64 -3.23 26.45
N ASP A 78 -0.56 -3.01 25.93
CA ASP A 78 -1.79 -3.50 26.56
C ASP A 78 -1.88 -5.03 26.52
N MET A 79 -1.46 -5.66 25.42
CA MET A 79 -1.34 -7.13 25.35
C MET A 79 -0.34 -7.69 26.36
N GLU A 80 0.82 -7.05 26.55
CA GLU A 80 1.81 -7.53 27.52
C GLU A 80 1.31 -7.37 28.96
N LYS A 81 0.53 -6.31 29.27
CA LYS A 81 -0.14 -6.16 30.57
C LYS A 81 -1.16 -7.27 30.81
N VAL A 82 -2.00 -7.59 29.82
CA VAL A 82 -2.98 -8.68 29.91
C VAL A 82 -2.28 -10.02 30.14
N LYS A 83 -1.21 -10.30 29.38
CA LYS A 83 -0.40 -11.51 29.55
C LYS A 83 0.22 -11.62 30.94
N GLN A 84 0.69 -10.51 31.51
CA GLN A 84 1.20 -10.46 32.88
C GLN A 84 0.10 -10.74 33.90
N GLN A 85 -1.11 -10.19 33.71
CA GLN A 85 -2.27 -10.43 34.58
C GLN A 85 -2.70 -11.91 34.53
N VAL A 86 -2.78 -12.52 33.34
CA VAL A 86 -3.09 -13.95 33.17
C VAL A 86 -2.04 -14.82 33.86
N LYS A 87 -0.76 -14.48 33.72
CA LYS A 87 0.33 -15.21 34.39
C LYS A 87 0.21 -15.17 35.91
N VAL A 88 -0.11 -14.01 36.50
CA VAL A 88 -0.32 -13.87 37.95
C VAL A 88 -1.54 -14.67 38.41
N LEU A 89 -2.62 -14.69 37.64
CA LEU A 89 -3.80 -15.51 37.94
C LEU A 89 -3.47 -17.01 37.93
N MET A 90 -2.72 -17.48 36.93
CA MET A 90 -2.29 -18.88 36.84
C MET A 90 -1.30 -19.29 37.95
N GLU A 91 -0.42 -18.39 38.38
CA GLU A 91 0.54 -18.67 39.47
C GLU A 91 -0.15 -18.71 40.85
N ASN A 92 -1.25 -17.96 41.03
CA ASN A 92 -2.01 -17.94 42.29
C ASN A 92 -2.98 -19.14 42.45
N GLU A 93 -3.33 -19.84 41.37
CA GLU A 93 -4.14 -21.07 41.44
C GLU A 93 -3.34 -22.31 41.89
N CYS A 94 -2.00 -22.23 41.91
CA CYS A 94 -1.13 -23.39 42.18
C CYS A 94 -0.79 -23.63 43.65
N ASP A 95 -1.23 -22.79 44.60
CA ASP A 95 -0.92 -22.95 46.04
C ASP A 95 -2.11 -23.53 46.85
N VAL A 96 -2.83 -24.49 46.28
CA VAL A 96 -3.74 -25.35 47.06
C VAL A 96 -2.92 -26.46 47.69
N GLY A 97 -2.56 -26.22 48.95
CA GLY A 97 -1.69 -27.04 49.78
C GLY A 97 -2.01 -28.53 49.77
N SER A 98 -0.93 -29.31 49.96
CA SER A 98 -0.95 -30.75 50.16
C SER A 98 -1.98 -31.16 51.22
N ILE A 99 -2.97 -31.98 50.84
CA ILE A 99 -3.91 -32.57 51.78
C ILE A 99 -3.45 -34.00 52.11
N ASP A 100 -3.13 -34.17 53.40
CA ASP A 100 -2.88 -35.44 54.06
C ASP A 100 -4.10 -36.37 54.06
N LYS A 101 -3.81 -37.65 54.27
CA LYS A 101 -4.73 -38.79 54.24
C LYS A 101 -5.76 -38.82 55.38
N GLU A 102 -6.65 -37.85 55.52
CA GLU A 102 -7.90 -38.10 56.24
C GLU A 102 -9.02 -37.25 55.63
N GLY A 103 -9.87 -37.93 54.86
CA GLY A 103 -10.93 -37.31 54.10
C GLY A 103 -11.98 -36.66 55.00
N ILE A 104 -12.07 -35.33 54.93
CA ILE A 104 -13.32 -34.56 54.88
C ILE A 104 -13.03 -33.40 53.92
N LEU A 105 -13.65 -33.44 52.74
CA LEU A 105 -13.57 -32.38 51.73
C LEU A 105 -14.85 -31.54 51.85
N ASN A 106 -14.78 -30.47 52.63
CA ASN A 106 -15.83 -29.47 52.77
C ASN A 106 -15.29 -28.09 52.39
N SER A 107 -15.07 -27.89 51.09
CA SER A 107 -14.83 -26.60 50.41
C SER A 107 -14.53 -26.91 48.93
N SER A 108 -15.16 -26.36 47.89
CA SER A 108 -16.29 -25.47 47.74
C SER A 108 -16.88 -25.77 46.34
N SER A 109 -18.21 -25.87 46.19
CA SER A 109 -18.81 -25.97 44.85
C SER A 109 -18.85 -24.63 44.10
N ALA A 110 -18.24 -23.59 44.67
CA ALA A 110 -18.25 -22.22 44.16
C ALA A 110 -17.02 -21.95 43.27
N GLU A 111 -15.85 -22.51 43.58
CA GLU A 111 -14.64 -22.33 42.77
C GLU A 111 -14.78 -22.93 41.36
N PHE A 112 -15.41 -24.09 41.22
CA PHE A 112 -15.57 -24.76 39.92
C PHE A 112 -16.50 -23.99 38.95
N GLY A 113 -17.44 -23.19 39.48
CA GLY A 113 -18.30 -22.32 38.66
C GLY A 113 -17.53 -21.09 38.15
N VAL A 114 -16.77 -20.45 39.03
CA VAL A 114 -15.98 -19.25 38.69
C VAL A 114 -14.89 -19.55 37.65
N HIS A 115 -14.21 -20.70 37.73
CA HIS A 115 -13.23 -21.09 36.70
C HIS A 115 -13.88 -21.34 35.33
N ASN A 116 -15.10 -21.88 35.29
CA ASN A 116 -15.76 -22.16 34.01
C ASN A 116 -16.22 -20.86 33.33
N ASP A 117 -16.74 -19.91 34.11
CA ASP A 117 -17.15 -18.59 33.61
C ASP A 117 -15.93 -17.77 33.11
N VAL A 118 -14.78 -17.89 33.79
CA VAL A 118 -13.52 -17.24 33.37
C VAL A 118 -12.96 -17.88 32.10
N ILE A 119 -13.05 -19.21 31.96
CA ILE A 119 -12.63 -19.92 30.74
C ILE A 119 -13.56 -19.55 29.57
N GLU A 120 -14.87 -19.49 29.79
CA GLU A 120 -15.85 -19.08 28.78
C GLU A 120 -15.59 -17.63 28.31
N PHE A 121 -15.36 -16.70 29.25
CA PHE A 121 -14.96 -15.33 28.94
C PHE A 121 -13.65 -15.26 28.12
N LEU A 122 -12.65 -16.07 28.45
CA LEU A 122 -11.39 -16.12 27.71
C LEU A 122 -11.59 -16.64 26.27
N TYR A 123 -12.49 -17.62 26.06
CA TYR A 123 -12.82 -18.10 24.72
C TYR A 123 -13.56 -17.02 23.91
N GLU A 124 -14.57 -16.36 24.49
CA GLU A 124 -15.27 -15.25 23.83
C GLU A 124 -14.29 -14.10 23.49
N PHE A 125 -13.35 -13.79 24.38
CA PHE A 125 -12.36 -12.74 24.15
C PHE A 125 -11.35 -13.11 23.04
N ILE A 126 -10.94 -14.39 22.97
CA ILE A 126 -10.10 -14.89 21.87
C ILE A 126 -10.86 -14.83 20.54
N GLU A 127 -12.16 -15.12 20.53
CA GLU A 127 -13.00 -15.05 19.33
C GLU A 127 -13.12 -13.61 18.81
N VAL A 128 -13.41 -12.65 19.70
CA VAL A 128 -13.44 -11.22 19.36
C VAL A 128 -12.09 -10.72 18.84
N LEU A 129 -10.98 -11.10 19.49
CA LEU A 129 -9.64 -10.75 19.03
C LEU A 129 -9.32 -11.37 17.67
N SER A 130 -9.77 -12.59 17.41
CA SER A 130 -9.59 -13.25 16.12
C SER A 130 -10.35 -12.51 15.01
N ASP A 131 -11.58 -12.09 15.29
CA ASP A 131 -12.40 -11.31 14.37
C ASP A 131 -11.79 -9.94 14.07
N GLU A 132 -11.33 -9.21 15.10
CA GLU A 132 -10.65 -7.93 14.93
C GLU A 132 -9.36 -8.08 14.11
N LEU A 133 -8.57 -9.14 14.37
CA LEU A 133 -7.32 -9.40 13.64
C LEU A 133 -7.61 -9.74 12.17
N GLN A 134 -8.69 -10.46 11.90
CA GLN A 134 -9.12 -10.79 10.55
C GLN A 134 -9.61 -9.54 9.80
N GLU A 135 -10.35 -8.65 10.46
CA GLU A 135 -10.79 -7.37 9.89
C GLU A 135 -9.60 -6.43 9.61
N VAL A 136 -8.66 -6.31 10.54
CA VAL A 136 -7.42 -5.53 10.35
C VAL A 136 -6.60 -6.08 9.17
N LYS A 137 -6.51 -7.41 9.03
CA LYS A 137 -5.83 -8.04 7.90
C LYS A 137 -6.47 -7.66 6.57
N LYS A 138 -7.81 -7.68 6.51
CA LYS A 138 -8.58 -7.30 5.32
C LYS A 138 -8.39 -5.81 4.99
N GLN A 139 -8.42 -4.94 6.01
CA GLN A 139 -8.15 -3.51 5.83
C GLN A 139 -6.73 -3.24 5.31
N ASN A 140 -5.74 -3.99 5.80
CA ASN A 140 -4.35 -3.86 5.35
C ASN A 140 -4.18 -4.32 3.89
N GLU A 141 -4.87 -5.39 3.47
CA GLU A 141 -4.92 -5.79 2.05
C GLU A 141 -5.54 -4.71 1.17
N TRP A 142 -6.65 -4.11 1.60
CA TRP A 142 -7.29 -2.99 0.90
C TRP A 142 -6.37 -1.78 0.80
N MET A 143 -5.69 -1.43 1.90
CA MET A 143 -4.77 -0.31 1.94
C MET A 143 -3.55 -0.51 1.03
N ASN A 144 -3.01 -1.73 0.97
CA ASN A 144 -1.92 -2.07 0.04
C ASN A 144 -2.37 -1.94 -1.42
N GLN A 145 -3.56 -2.43 -1.76
CA GLN A 145 -4.11 -2.30 -3.12
C GLN A 145 -4.33 -0.83 -3.50
N ALA A 146 -4.89 -0.03 -2.59
CA ALA A 146 -5.08 1.41 -2.79
C ALA A 146 -3.73 2.15 -2.94
N TYR A 147 -2.72 1.76 -2.16
CA TYR A 147 -1.38 2.32 -2.27
C TYR A 147 -0.72 1.98 -3.61
N GLU A 148 -0.79 0.72 -4.05
CA GLU A 148 -0.28 0.31 -5.38
C GLU A 148 -0.98 1.07 -6.51
N GLN A 149 -2.29 1.27 -6.40
CA GLN A 149 -3.07 2.08 -7.34
C GLN A 149 -2.59 3.53 -7.35
N LEU A 150 -2.46 4.16 -6.17
CA LEU A 150 -2.00 5.54 -6.03
C LEU A 150 -0.58 5.74 -6.59
N VAL A 151 0.33 4.79 -6.35
CA VAL A 151 1.69 4.82 -6.92
C VAL A 151 1.62 4.76 -8.45
N GLY A 152 0.75 3.92 -9.00
CA GLY A 152 0.51 3.85 -10.45
C GLY A 152 0.00 5.17 -11.02
N ASP A 153 -0.97 5.80 -10.35
CA ASP A 153 -1.59 7.04 -10.80
C ASP A 153 -0.64 8.24 -10.66
N CYS A 154 0.13 8.32 -9.56
CA CYS A 154 1.19 9.32 -9.37
C CYS A 154 2.28 9.22 -10.43
N ASN A 155 2.75 8.00 -10.72
CA ASN A 155 3.74 7.79 -11.79
C ASN A 155 3.19 8.23 -13.14
N PHE A 156 1.90 8.01 -13.38
CA PHE A 156 1.30 8.44 -14.63
C PHE A 156 1.15 9.97 -14.73
N LEU A 157 0.63 10.62 -13.69
CA LEU A 157 0.49 12.09 -13.64
C LEU A 157 1.84 12.81 -13.73
N TYR A 158 2.89 12.22 -13.15
CA TYR A 158 4.25 12.72 -13.27
C TYR A 158 4.72 12.73 -14.72
N GLU A 159 4.41 11.68 -15.50
CA GLU A 159 4.70 11.65 -16.93
C GLU A 159 3.83 12.63 -17.72
N GLU A 160 2.55 12.80 -17.39
CA GLU A 160 1.70 13.81 -18.04
C GLU A 160 2.24 15.24 -17.84
N LEU A 161 2.70 15.57 -16.63
CA LEU A 161 3.39 16.82 -16.33
C LEU A 161 4.74 16.94 -17.06
N LYS A 162 5.50 15.85 -17.14
CA LYS A 162 6.77 15.80 -17.88
C LYS A 162 6.56 16.04 -19.37
N MET A 163 5.54 15.45 -19.97
CA MET A 163 5.16 15.68 -21.38
C MET A 163 4.72 17.13 -21.64
N HIS A 164 4.08 17.79 -20.67
CA HIS A 164 3.77 19.22 -20.77
C HIS A 164 5.02 20.12 -20.65
N HIS A 165 6.07 19.67 -19.97
CA HIS A 165 7.35 20.36 -19.84
C HIS A 165 8.35 20.05 -20.96
N GLU A 166 8.33 18.84 -21.52
CA GLU A 166 9.22 18.39 -22.60
C GLU A 166 8.81 18.90 -23.99
N ASN A 167 7.62 19.50 -24.12
CA ASN A 167 7.28 20.31 -25.30
C ASN A 167 8.11 21.62 -25.39
N ASP A 168 8.89 21.98 -24.37
CA ASP A 168 9.81 23.13 -24.40
C ASP A 168 11.30 22.76 -24.52
N GLU A 169 11.72 21.50 -24.36
CA GLU A 169 13.13 21.10 -24.51
C GLU A 169 13.29 19.66 -25.06
N GLU A 170 13.42 19.53 -26.38
CA GLU A 170 14.11 18.37 -26.99
C GLU A 170 15.62 18.51 -26.79
N LEU A 171 16.30 17.51 -26.23
CA LEU A 171 17.66 17.11 -26.66
C LEU A 171 18.18 15.81 -25.99
N ILE A 172 18.24 14.74 -26.80
CA ILE A 172 19.32 13.75 -27.00
C ILE A 172 20.19 13.35 -25.78
N VAL A 173 20.23 12.04 -25.44
CA VAL A 173 21.47 11.22 -25.35
C VAL A 173 21.14 9.73 -25.50
N ALA A 174 21.64 9.11 -26.58
CA ALA A 174 21.77 7.67 -26.71
C ALA A 174 23.00 7.18 -25.91
N LYS A 175 22.83 6.12 -25.12
CA LYS A 175 23.96 5.35 -24.58
C LYS A 175 23.84 3.91 -25.05
N ASP A 176 24.92 3.44 -25.67
CA ASP A 176 25.16 2.06 -26.08
C ASP A 176 25.09 1.11 -24.88
N GLU A 177 24.32 0.04 -24.99
CA GLU A 177 24.37 -1.12 -24.09
C GLU A 177 24.05 -2.40 -24.87
N GLU A 178 24.65 -3.50 -24.40
CA GLU A 178 24.86 -4.80 -25.05
C GLU A 178 23.67 -5.38 -25.84
N VAL A 179 24.00 -6.11 -26.91
CA VAL A 179 23.07 -6.80 -27.82
C VAL A 179 22.34 -7.94 -27.09
N ILE A 180 21.42 -7.59 -26.21
CA ILE A 180 20.35 -8.48 -25.75
C ILE A 180 19.34 -8.51 -26.90
N GLY A 181 19.03 -9.71 -27.40
CA GLY A 181 18.08 -9.89 -28.50
C GLY A 181 16.76 -9.18 -28.20
N LYS A 182 16.45 -8.16 -29.01
CA LYS A 182 15.18 -7.43 -28.96
C LYS A 182 14.17 -8.23 -29.77
N GLU A 183 13.10 -8.67 -29.12
CA GLU A 183 11.99 -9.37 -29.77
C GLU A 183 10.75 -8.47 -29.73
N GLU A 184 10.11 -8.27 -30.87
CA GLU A 184 8.82 -7.58 -30.91
C GLU A 184 7.72 -8.51 -30.37
N VAL A 185 7.01 -8.02 -29.36
CA VAL A 185 5.92 -8.78 -28.75
C VAL A 185 4.68 -8.66 -29.63
N ALA A 186 4.03 -9.79 -29.88
CA ALA A 186 2.75 -9.84 -30.57
C ALA A 186 1.72 -8.93 -29.87
N LYS A 187 0.97 -8.18 -30.68
CA LYS A 187 -0.09 -7.32 -30.18
C LYS A 187 -1.15 -8.18 -29.47
N ILE A 188 -1.64 -7.69 -28.35
CA ILE A 188 -2.75 -8.34 -27.62
C ILE A 188 -3.95 -8.54 -28.55
N ASP A 189 -4.50 -9.75 -28.55
CA ASP A 189 -5.72 -10.06 -29.31
C ASP A 189 -6.98 -9.53 -28.61
N GLU A 190 -8.10 -9.48 -29.34
CA GLU A 190 -9.36 -8.94 -28.82
C GLU A 190 -9.92 -9.73 -27.63
N GLU A 191 -9.68 -11.04 -27.56
CA GLU A 191 -10.19 -11.90 -26.48
C GLU A 191 -9.41 -11.66 -25.18
N THR A 192 -8.08 -11.66 -25.26
CA THR A 192 -7.23 -11.31 -24.11
C THR A 192 -7.46 -9.86 -23.66
N PHE A 193 -7.70 -8.93 -24.60
CA PHE A 193 -8.06 -7.55 -24.26
C PHE A 193 -9.40 -7.49 -23.51
N PHE A 194 -10.40 -8.23 -23.97
CA PHE A 194 -11.71 -8.31 -23.34
C PHE A 194 -11.63 -8.76 -21.88
N GLU A 195 -10.88 -9.84 -21.61
CA GLU A 195 -10.66 -10.33 -20.25
C GLU A 195 -10.05 -9.26 -19.34
N LEU A 196 -9.04 -8.53 -19.84
CA LEU A 196 -8.42 -7.45 -19.09
C LEU A 196 -9.40 -6.29 -18.83
N VAL A 197 -10.24 -5.93 -19.81
CA VAL A 197 -11.27 -4.90 -19.64
C VAL A 197 -12.27 -5.31 -18.56
N GLN A 198 -12.72 -6.57 -18.56
CA GLN A 198 -13.63 -7.08 -17.54
C GLN A 198 -13.01 -6.99 -16.14
N VAL A 199 -11.76 -7.44 -15.98
CA VAL A 199 -11.03 -7.35 -14.70
C VAL A 199 -10.87 -5.90 -14.25
N GLN A 200 -10.56 -4.97 -15.16
CA GLN A 200 -10.46 -3.55 -14.81
C GLN A 200 -11.82 -2.91 -14.48
N TRP A 201 -12.89 -3.37 -15.12
CA TRP A 201 -14.25 -2.91 -14.85
C TRP A 201 -14.72 -3.34 -13.46
N GLU A 202 -14.60 -4.62 -13.11
CA GLU A 202 -15.00 -5.15 -11.81
C GLU A 202 -14.26 -4.44 -10.66
N LYS A 203 -12.97 -4.13 -10.86
CA LYS A 203 -12.18 -3.37 -9.89
C LYS A 203 -12.65 -1.94 -9.71
N LYS A 204 -13.10 -1.30 -10.79
CA LYS A 204 -13.47 0.11 -10.82
C LYS A 204 -14.93 0.35 -10.43
N PHE A 205 -15.80 -0.59 -10.79
CA PHE A 205 -17.24 -0.56 -10.57
C PHE A 205 -17.68 -1.86 -9.89
N PRO A 206 -17.27 -2.10 -8.63
CA PRO A 206 -17.52 -3.37 -7.94
C PRO A 206 -19.01 -3.70 -7.73
N ASN A 207 -19.89 -2.70 -7.86
CA ASN A 207 -21.34 -2.85 -7.70
C ASN A 207 -22.11 -2.84 -9.02
N GLU A 208 -21.42 -2.77 -10.17
CA GLU A 208 -22.06 -2.75 -11.49
C GLU A 208 -21.86 -4.08 -12.23
N ILE A 209 -22.92 -4.56 -12.87
CA ILE A 209 -22.83 -5.74 -13.73
C ILE A 209 -22.09 -5.32 -15.01
N PHE A 210 -21.01 -6.05 -15.33
CA PHE A 210 -20.32 -5.88 -16.60
C PHE A 210 -21.27 -6.17 -17.77
N CYS A 211 -21.62 -5.14 -18.55
CA CYS A 211 -22.66 -5.23 -19.58
C CYS A 211 -22.25 -4.64 -20.94
N LEU A 212 -20.96 -4.63 -21.25
CA LEU A 212 -20.47 -4.14 -22.55
C LEU A 212 -20.73 -5.18 -23.65
N GLY A 213 -21.36 -4.77 -24.74
CA GLY A 213 -21.56 -5.61 -25.91
C GLY A 213 -20.29 -5.69 -26.78
N GLN A 214 -20.29 -6.62 -27.73
CA GLN A 214 -19.15 -6.84 -28.63
C GLN A 214 -18.76 -5.60 -29.43
N GLU A 215 -19.72 -4.76 -29.82
CA GLU A 215 -19.43 -3.51 -30.53
C GLU A 215 -18.72 -2.50 -29.63
N GLU A 216 -19.16 -2.32 -28.37
CA GLU A 216 -18.47 -1.45 -27.43
C GLU A 216 -17.04 -1.93 -27.14
N ILE A 217 -16.83 -3.24 -26.98
CA ILE A 217 -15.50 -3.81 -26.74
C ILE A 217 -14.58 -3.53 -27.94
N LYS A 218 -15.07 -3.63 -29.18
CA LYS A 218 -14.31 -3.29 -30.38
C LYS A 218 -13.97 -1.79 -30.46
N GLU A 219 -14.89 -0.92 -30.06
CA GLU A 219 -14.61 0.51 -29.95
C GLU A 219 -13.51 0.78 -28.91
N LEU A 220 -13.61 0.18 -27.72
CA LEU A 220 -12.59 0.31 -26.67
C LEU A 220 -11.24 -0.24 -27.13
N TYR A 221 -11.23 -1.39 -27.81
CA TYR A 221 -10.02 -1.99 -28.37
C TYR A 221 -9.38 -1.07 -29.40
N THR A 222 -10.17 -0.44 -30.28
CA THR A 222 -9.66 0.52 -31.27
C THR A 222 -9.01 1.74 -30.58
N ILE A 223 -9.64 2.29 -29.54
CA ILE A 223 -9.09 3.43 -28.79
C ILE A 223 -7.82 3.02 -28.05
N PHE A 224 -7.83 1.85 -27.42
CA PHE A 224 -6.67 1.28 -26.74
C PHE A 224 -5.50 1.10 -27.71
N TYR A 225 -5.76 0.50 -28.88
CA TYR A 225 -4.76 0.24 -29.90
C TYR A 225 -4.12 1.55 -30.37
N LYS A 226 -4.92 2.57 -30.68
CA LYS A 226 -4.42 3.89 -31.07
C LYS A 226 -3.56 4.53 -29.99
N LYS A 227 -4.00 4.46 -28.72
CA LYS A 227 -3.25 5.06 -27.60
C LYS A 227 -1.92 4.37 -27.33
N LEU A 228 -1.86 3.05 -27.47
CA LEU A 228 -0.66 2.28 -27.12
C LEU A 228 0.32 2.14 -28.29
N TYR A 229 -0.18 1.91 -29.51
CA TYR A 229 0.66 1.57 -30.66
C TYR A 229 0.81 2.69 -31.67
N GLN A 230 0.01 3.77 -31.61
CA GLN A 230 0.12 4.87 -32.60
C GLN A 230 0.47 6.22 -31.95
N ASN A 231 0.12 6.44 -30.68
CA ASN A 231 0.49 7.63 -29.89
C ASN A 231 0.34 8.99 -30.63
N GLY A 232 -0.66 9.11 -31.52
CA GLY A 232 -0.92 10.33 -32.30
C GLY A 232 -0.14 10.50 -33.60
N GLY A 233 0.76 9.57 -33.95
CA GLY A 233 1.47 9.52 -35.24
C GLY A 233 0.96 8.42 -36.18
N ASP A 234 1.46 8.42 -37.41
CA ASP A 234 1.13 7.41 -38.45
C ASP A 234 1.99 6.12 -38.33
N GLU A 235 3.05 6.15 -37.52
CA GLU A 235 3.94 5.01 -37.32
C GLU A 235 3.41 4.04 -36.26
N GLU A 236 3.34 2.75 -36.60
CA GLU A 236 2.99 1.71 -35.63
C GLU A 236 4.20 1.36 -34.76
N LEU A 237 4.05 1.62 -33.47
CA LEU A 237 5.00 1.22 -32.43
C LEU A 237 4.72 -0.21 -31.97
N ALA A 238 5.74 -0.88 -31.42
CA ALA A 238 5.65 -2.23 -30.87
C ALA A 238 6.18 -2.29 -29.43
N ILE A 239 5.63 -3.19 -28.62
CA ILE A 239 6.23 -3.54 -27.33
C ILE A 239 7.45 -4.40 -27.61
N ILE A 240 8.60 -4.03 -27.06
CA ILE A 240 9.84 -4.76 -27.25
C ILE A 240 10.11 -5.58 -25.98
N LYS A 241 10.36 -6.87 -26.13
CA LYS A 241 10.89 -7.72 -25.05
C LYS A 241 12.40 -7.76 -25.15
N GLN A 242 13.07 -7.47 -24.05
CA GLN A 242 14.53 -7.51 -23.93
C GLN A 242 14.87 -8.34 -22.69
N GLY A 243 15.24 -9.61 -22.89
CA GLY A 243 15.42 -10.55 -21.78
C GLY A 243 14.14 -10.79 -20.98
N ASP A 244 14.17 -10.49 -19.67
CA ASP A 244 13.05 -10.67 -18.73
C ASP A 244 12.17 -9.41 -18.56
N VAL A 245 12.40 -8.36 -19.36
CA VAL A 245 11.65 -7.10 -19.29
C VAL A 245 10.95 -6.75 -20.60
N TYR A 246 9.85 -6.03 -20.46
CA TYR A 246 9.01 -5.49 -21.54
C TYR A 246 9.16 -3.98 -21.57
N ILE A 247 9.54 -3.44 -22.72
CA ILE A 247 9.71 -2.01 -22.97
C ILE A 247 8.42 -1.49 -23.58
N CYS A 248 7.80 -0.51 -22.91
CA CYS A 248 6.59 0.13 -23.38
C CYS A 248 6.90 1.10 -24.54
N PRO A 249 6.20 1.01 -25.70
CA PRO A 249 6.49 1.85 -26.86
C PRO A 249 6.31 3.34 -26.59
N VAL A 250 5.32 3.70 -25.77
CA VAL A 250 4.99 5.11 -25.49
C VAL A 250 5.90 5.73 -24.44
N SER A 251 6.23 4.98 -23.38
CA SER A 251 6.98 5.52 -22.23
C SER A 251 8.47 5.15 -22.23
N GLN A 252 8.88 4.22 -23.09
CA GLN A 252 10.23 3.64 -23.12
C GLN A 252 10.70 3.03 -21.78
N LYS A 253 9.79 2.86 -20.81
CA LYS A 253 10.08 2.24 -19.51
C LYS A 253 10.04 0.72 -19.61
N GLU A 254 10.87 0.09 -18.78
CA GLU A 254 10.94 -1.35 -18.60
C GLU A 254 9.94 -1.84 -17.54
N TYR A 255 9.25 -2.92 -17.86
CA TYR A 255 8.28 -3.57 -16.98
C TYR A 255 8.58 -5.06 -16.92
N LYS A 256 8.50 -5.64 -15.71
CA LYS A 256 8.63 -7.11 -15.55
C LYS A 256 7.47 -7.91 -16.13
N HIS A 257 6.30 -7.28 -16.31
CA HIS A 257 5.09 -7.93 -16.79
C HIS A 257 4.37 -7.03 -17.80
N ILE A 258 3.95 -7.63 -18.91
CA ILE A 258 3.27 -6.91 -20.00
C ILE A 258 1.94 -6.25 -19.56
N ASN A 259 1.22 -6.86 -18.62
CA ASN A 259 -0.04 -6.30 -18.10
C ASN A 259 0.16 -4.97 -17.35
N ARG A 260 1.39 -4.66 -16.89
CA ARG A 260 1.72 -3.35 -16.33
C ARG A 260 1.74 -2.24 -17.39
N ILE A 261 1.86 -2.61 -18.66
CA ILE A 261 1.73 -1.70 -19.81
C ILE A 261 0.26 -1.58 -20.20
N TYR A 262 -0.47 -2.69 -20.28
CA TYR A 262 -1.86 -2.71 -20.75
C TYR A 262 -2.86 -2.06 -19.79
N ASN A 263 -2.84 -2.45 -18.50
CA ASN A 263 -3.87 -2.06 -17.55
C ASN A 263 -4.03 -0.54 -17.35
N PRO A 264 -2.95 0.27 -17.27
CA PRO A 264 -3.08 1.71 -17.19
C PRO A 264 -3.77 2.35 -18.40
N VAL A 265 -3.48 1.85 -19.61
CA VAL A 265 -4.10 2.34 -20.84
C VAL A 265 -5.59 1.97 -20.86
N ILE A 266 -5.92 0.72 -20.54
CA ILE A 266 -7.30 0.22 -20.45
C ILE A 266 -8.13 1.08 -19.47
N ARG A 267 -7.60 1.35 -18.27
CA ARG A 267 -8.30 2.18 -17.26
C ARG A 267 -8.68 3.56 -17.81
N ARG A 268 -7.76 4.24 -18.51
CA ARG A 268 -8.07 5.55 -19.12
C ARG A 268 -8.99 5.47 -20.33
N VAL A 269 -8.95 4.40 -21.08
CA VAL A 269 -9.93 4.16 -22.14
C VAL A 269 -11.33 4.05 -21.52
N LEU A 270 -11.46 3.38 -20.38
CA LEU A 270 -12.70 3.32 -19.60
C LEU A 270 -13.10 4.67 -19.00
N ASP A 271 -12.16 5.46 -18.43
CA ASP A 271 -12.44 6.83 -17.94
C ASP A 271 -13.03 7.74 -19.03
N ASN A 272 -12.40 7.75 -20.21
CA ASN A 272 -12.80 8.63 -21.30
C ASN A 272 -14.15 8.23 -21.92
N THR A 273 -14.55 6.97 -21.77
CA THR A 273 -15.82 6.43 -22.31
C THR A 273 -16.93 6.36 -21.26
N GLN A 274 -16.62 6.50 -19.97
CA GLN A 274 -17.56 6.46 -18.84
C GLN A 274 -18.76 7.40 -19.03
N GLY A 275 -18.55 8.63 -19.54
CA GLY A 275 -19.63 9.59 -19.80
C GLY A 275 -20.58 9.21 -20.95
N LYS A 276 -20.16 8.32 -21.85
CA LYS A 276 -20.99 7.78 -22.95
C LYS A 276 -21.64 6.44 -22.58
N ILE A 277 -20.93 5.61 -21.82
CA ILE A 277 -21.38 4.27 -21.40
C ILE A 277 -22.47 4.38 -20.32
N LEU A 278 -22.28 5.19 -19.28
CA LEU A 278 -23.28 5.40 -18.21
C LEU A 278 -24.59 6.04 -18.73
N LYS A 279 -24.51 6.89 -19.77
CA LYS A 279 -25.70 7.46 -20.41
C LYS A 279 -26.53 6.41 -21.15
N LYS A 280 -25.91 5.39 -21.76
CA LYS A 280 -26.63 4.29 -22.43
C LYS A 280 -27.25 3.33 -21.42
N GLN A 281 -26.57 3.02 -20.30
CA GLN A 281 -27.09 2.14 -19.25
C GLN A 281 -28.36 2.69 -18.59
N HIS A 282 -28.46 4.01 -18.39
CA HIS A 282 -29.67 4.65 -17.88
C HIS A 282 -30.83 4.73 -18.91
N ILE A 283 -30.55 4.60 -20.21
CA ILE A 283 -31.58 4.61 -21.27
C ILE A 283 -32.21 3.21 -21.45
N ILE A 284 -31.53 2.13 -21.05
CA ILE A 284 -32.05 0.75 -21.17
C ILE A 284 -32.93 0.36 -19.95
N SER A 285 -32.99 1.19 -18.90
CA SER A 285 -33.72 0.92 -17.65
C SER A 285 -35.08 1.62 -17.42
N PRO A 286 -35.78 2.25 -18.41
CA PRO A 286 -37.14 2.71 -18.18
C PRO A 286 -38.19 2.07 -19.10
N GLU A 287 -38.09 0.78 -19.45
CA GLU A 287 -39.18 0.09 -20.14
C GLU A 287 -39.15 -1.42 -19.83
N ASN A 288 -39.58 -1.80 -18.63
CA ASN A 288 -40.22 -3.08 -18.31
C ASN A 288 -40.80 -3.03 -16.90
N VAL A 289 -41.74 -2.11 -16.68
CA VAL A 289 -42.75 -2.25 -15.64
C VAL A 289 -44.07 -1.80 -16.26
N LEU A 290 -44.84 -2.78 -16.75
CA LEU A 290 -46.31 -2.82 -16.69
C LEU A 290 -46.78 -4.23 -17.04
#